data_AF-A0AAE0VJI4-F1
#
_entry.id   AF-A0AAE0VJI4-F1
#
_cell.length_a   1.000
_cell.length_b   1.000
_cell.length_c   1.000
_cell.angle_alpha   90.00
_cell.angle_beta   90.00
_cell.angle_gamma   90.00
#
_symmetry.space_group_name_H-M   'P 1'
#
loop_
_entity.id
_entity.type
_entity.pdbx_description
1 polymer ?
#
loop_
_entity_poly.entity_id
_entity_poly.type
_entity_poly.pdbx_seq_one_letter_code
_entity_poly.pdbx_strand_id
1 'polypeptide(L)'
;MEDLCEMKDVSSTAHPVFHVEVCLRPSSTVRASVIRERVHEHLYNCKHAYGDFSQTEFENSFLAEHVKSISLVDTDLTKNGRKTIDLQNATLQYHIFQLQEEGHGVEELEEEDLAAASHWILPSKEFDGLWDSLVFDDDIKSKLLNYATTTLLFSDRKVDANVISWNKVVLLHGPPGTGKTSLCRALAQKLSIRLSDRYSYGQLIEINSHSLFSKWFSESGKLVMKMFQKIHELLDDKDALVFVLIDEVESLTAARKSAMSGSEPSDAIRVVNALLTQLDQIKRAENVMILTTSNLTGAIDLAFVDRADIKQYIGLPSPAAIFKIFYSCIQELIRVGIISPVHQLVDLKSLEVMKFIENDATKLSINLWEIAR
;
A
#
# COMPACT_ATOMS: atom_id res chain seq x y z
N MET A 1 32.71 -27.90 -22.71
CA MET A 1 32.82 -27.26 -21.38
C MET A 1 33.78 -26.08 -21.49
N GLU A 2 33.45 -25.25 -22.47
CA GLU A 2 34.04 -24.01 -23.00
C GLU A 2 33.00 -23.69 -24.12
N ASP A 3 32.58 -22.43 -24.26
CA ASP A 3 31.40 -21.96 -25.04
C ASP A 3 30.07 -21.77 -24.26
N LEU A 4 30.14 -21.25 -23.03
CA LEU A 4 29.01 -20.59 -22.36
C LEU A 4 29.38 -19.24 -21.72
N CYS A 5 30.55 -18.70 -22.05
CA CYS A 5 31.06 -17.43 -21.53
C CYS A 5 31.09 -16.37 -22.63
N GLU A 6 29.92 -15.96 -23.12
CA GLU A 6 29.75 -14.72 -23.88
C GLU A 6 28.27 -14.31 -23.92
N MET A 7 27.62 -14.25 -22.74
CA MET A 7 26.45 -13.39 -22.59
C MET A 7 26.97 -11.95 -22.59
N LYS A 8 27.00 -11.36 -23.79
CA LYS A 8 27.19 -9.92 -23.98
C LYS A 8 26.34 -9.19 -22.95
N ASP A 9 27.00 -8.35 -22.16
CA ASP A 9 26.39 -7.27 -21.41
C ASP A 9 25.47 -6.48 -22.35
N VAL A 10 24.18 -6.83 -22.35
CA VAL A 10 23.14 -5.93 -22.80
C VAL A 10 22.99 -4.89 -21.70
N SER A 11 23.96 -3.99 -21.65
CA SER A 11 23.82 -2.69 -21.02
C SER A 11 22.76 -1.91 -21.81
N SER A 12 21.49 -2.26 -21.59
CA SER A 12 20.41 -1.38 -21.99
C SER A 12 20.58 -0.11 -21.15
N THR A 13 20.88 1.00 -21.83
CA THR A 13 20.66 2.35 -21.32
C THR A 13 19.15 2.54 -21.15
N ALA A 14 18.54 1.82 -20.20
CA ALA A 14 17.17 2.02 -19.82
C ALA A 14 17.13 3.35 -19.07
N HIS A 15 16.61 4.38 -19.73
CA HIS A 15 16.30 5.64 -19.05
C HIS A 15 15.40 5.34 -17.85
N PRO A 16 15.64 5.94 -16.68
CA PRO A 16 14.80 5.71 -15.51
C PRO A 16 13.36 6.09 -15.84
N VAL A 17 12.43 5.18 -15.53
CA VAL A 17 10.99 5.44 -15.62
C VAL A 17 10.57 6.11 -14.32
N PHE A 18 9.91 7.25 -14.42
CA PHE A 18 9.33 7.95 -13.27
C PHE A 18 7.81 7.85 -13.31
N HIS A 19 7.21 7.69 -12.14
CA HIS A 19 5.77 7.56 -12.01
C HIS A 19 5.15 8.90 -11.64
N VAL A 20 4.12 9.28 -12.38
CA VAL A 20 3.33 10.49 -12.15
C VAL A 20 1.92 10.08 -11.77
N GLU A 21 1.52 10.40 -10.55
CA GLU A 21 0.18 10.18 -10.03
C GLU A 21 -0.66 11.45 -10.21
N VAL A 22 -1.79 11.34 -10.92
CA VAL A 22 -2.68 12.46 -11.23
C VAL A 22 -4.04 12.18 -10.62
N CYS A 23 -4.35 12.88 -9.53
CA CYS A 23 -5.66 12.79 -8.89
C CYS A 23 -6.62 13.80 -9.55
N LEU A 24 -7.73 13.30 -10.08
CA LEU A 24 -8.80 14.12 -10.63
C LEU A 24 -9.71 14.67 -9.53
N ARG A 25 -10.38 15.79 -9.81
CA ARG A 25 -11.49 16.27 -8.98
C ARG A 25 -12.73 15.36 -9.16
N PRO A 26 -13.60 15.20 -8.15
CA PRO A 26 -14.83 14.40 -8.26
C PRO A 26 -15.78 14.84 -9.38
N SER A 27 -15.79 16.12 -9.72
CA SER A 27 -16.63 16.68 -10.80
C SER A 27 -16.09 16.45 -12.21
N SER A 28 -14.84 15.97 -12.35
CA SER A 28 -14.22 15.81 -13.65
C SER A 28 -14.76 14.57 -14.36
N THR A 29 -15.23 14.75 -15.60
CA THR A 29 -15.68 13.67 -16.50
C THR A 29 -14.80 13.56 -17.75
N VAL A 30 -13.66 14.25 -17.74
CA VAL A 30 -12.76 14.34 -18.89
C VAL A 30 -12.04 13.02 -19.10
N ARG A 31 -11.88 12.63 -20.36
CA ARG A 31 -11.13 11.40 -20.73
C ARG A 31 -9.69 11.47 -20.25
N ALA A 32 -9.20 10.36 -19.69
CA ALA A 32 -7.83 10.23 -19.19
C ALA A 32 -6.76 10.59 -20.24
N SER A 33 -7.00 10.33 -21.53
CA SER A 33 -6.06 10.69 -22.61
C SER A 33 -5.82 12.21 -22.71
N VAL A 34 -6.87 13.02 -22.54
CA VAL A 34 -6.79 14.49 -22.61
C VAL A 34 -6.10 15.03 -21.36
N ILE A 35 -6.43 14.49 -20.19
CA ILE A 35 -5.73 14.84 -18.95
C ILE A 35 -4.24 14.53 -19.08
N ARG A 36 -3.89 13.34 -19.59
CA ARG A 36 -2.50 12.93 -19.79
C ARG A 36 -1.73 13.92 -20.65
N GLU A 37 -2.29 14.33 -21.78
CA GLU A 37 -1.68 15.30 -22.70
C GLU A 37 -1.42 16.63 -22.00
N ARG A 38 -2.43 17.19 -21.31
CA ARG A 38 -2.31 18.48 -20.61
C ARG A 38 -1.35 18.44 -19.43
N VAL A 39 -1.32 17.33 -18.68
CA VAL A 39 -0.37 17.12 -17.60
C VAL A 39 1.05 16.94 -18.14
N HIS A 40 1.21 16.25 -19.27
CA HIS A 40 2.51 16.10 -19.91
C HIS A 40 3.07 17.44 -20.37
N GLU A 41 2.27 18.28 -21.04
CA GLU A 41 2.66 19.64 -21.42
C GLU A 41 3.05 20.50 -20.20
N HIS A 42 2.29 20.40 -19.11
CA HIS A 42 2.58 21.10 -17.86
C HIS A 42 3.94 20.70 -17.28
N LEU A 43 4.20 19.40 -17.14
CA LEU A 43 5.48 18.90 -16.64
C LEU A 43 6.65 19.20 -17.58
N TYR A 44 6.43 19.14 -18.89
CA TYR A 44 7.44 19.52 -19.89
C TYR A 44 7.86 20.99 -19.74
N ASN A 45 6.91 21.88 -19.42
CA ASN A 45 7.16 23.29 -19.16
C ASN A 45 7.86 23.56 -17.83
N CYS A 46 7.69 22.70 -16.82
CA CYS A 46 8.44 22.78 -15.57
C CYS A 46 9.95 22.53 -15.78
N LYS A 47 10.32 21.81 -16.85
CA LYS A 47 11.70 21.42 -17.25
C LYS A 47 12.40 20.49 -16.26
N HIS A 48 12.43 20.86 -14.99
CA HIS A 48 13.17 20.15 -13.96
C HIS A 48 12.30 19.91 -12.72
N ALA A 49 12.46 18.74 -12.12
CA ALA A 49 11.94 18.42 -10.80
C ALA A 49 13.07 18.00 -9.86
N TYR A 50 12.85 18.13 -8.55
CA TYR A 50 13.78 17.68 -7.53
C TYR A 50 13.09 16.69 -6.60
N GLY A 51 13.45 15.41 -6.73
CA GLY A 51 12.85 14.33 -5.95
C GLY A 51 11.34 14.22 -6.11
N ASP A 52 10.70 13.59 -5.12
CA ASP A 52 9.25 13.49 -5.03
C ASP A 52 8.67 14.88 -4.76
N PHE A 53 7.62 15.24 -5.49
CA PHE A 53 6.89 16.48 -5.26
C PHE A 53 5.40 16.28 -5.52
N SER A 54 4.58 17.13 -4.91
CA SER A 54 3.15 17.19 -5.17
C SER A 54 2.73 18.64 -5.41
N GLN A 55 2.03 18.87 -6.51
CA GLN A 55 1.48 20.16 -6.89
C GLN A 55 -0.05 20.10 -6.84
N THR A 56 -0.67 21.05 -6.14
CA THR A 56 -2.12 21.18 -5.97
C THR A 56 -2.68 22.48 -6.56
N GLU A 57 -1.82 23.43 -6.88
CA GLU A 57 -2.20 24.74 -7.44
C GLU A 57 -1.67 24.85 -8.87
N PHE A 58 -2.51 25.27 -9.81
CA PHE A 58 -2.19 25.30 -11.23
C PHE A 58 -2.56 26.66 -11.83
N GLU A 59 -1.63 27.26 -12.60
CA GLU A 59 -1.90 28.48 -13.37
C GLU A 59 -2.83 28.21 -14.57
N ASN A 60 -2.78 26.99 -15.09
CA ASN A 60 -3.61 26.56 -16.21
C ASN A 60 -5.06 26.34 -15.74
N SER A 61 -6.01 27.07 -16.33
CA SER A 61 -7.43 27.01 -15.97
C SER A 61 -8.04 25.61 -16.08
N PHE A 62 -7.68 24.86 -17.12
CA PHE A 62 -8.17 23.50 -17.33
C PHE A 62 -7.66 22.53 -16.25
N LEU A 63 -6.37 22.62 -15.89
CA LEU A 63 -5.82 21.80 -14.80
C LEU A 63 -6.43 22.19 -13.45
N ALA A 64 -6.59 23.48 -13.18
CA ALA A 64 -7.23 23.96 -11.96
C ALA A 64 -8.67 23.44 -11.81
N GLU A 65 -9.41 23.36 -12.91
CA GLU A 65 -10.80 22.87 -12.95
C GLU A 65 -10.92 21.35 -12.78
N HIS A 66 -10.01 20.56 -13.38
CA HIS A 66 -10.19 19.10 -13.48
C HIS A 66 -9.24 18.27 -12.61
N VAL A 67 -8.08 18.80 -12.27
CA VAL A 67 -7.01 18.08 -11.55
C VAL A 67 -6.95 18.59 -10.10
N LYS A 68 -7.00 17.66 -9.14
CA LYS A 68 -6.81 17.93 -7.71
C LYS A 68 -5.33 18.05 -7.37
N SER A 69 -4.52 17.11 -7.87
CA SER A 69 -3.08 17.10 -7.64
C SER A 69 -2.31 16.35 -8.74
N ILE A 70 -1.06 16.76 -8.96
CA ILE A 70 -0.06 16.08 -9.79
C ILE A 70 1.13 15.78 -8.89
N SER A 71 1.49 14.51 -8.75
CA SER A 71 2.58 14.07 -7.90
C SER A 71 3.59 13.25 -8.69
N LEU A 72 4.87 13.64 -8.63
CA LEU A 72 5.99 12.79 -9.04
C LEU A 72 6.41 11.98 -7.82
N VAL A 73 6.41 10.65 -7.95
CA VAL A 73 6.59 9.74 -6.82
C VAL A 73 7.68 8.71 -7.11
N ASP A 74 8.19 8.10 -6.04
CA ASP A 74 9.17 7.01 -6.07
C ASP A 74 10.51 7.38 -6.73
N THR A 75 10.86 8.67 -6.78
CA THR A 75 12.13 9.13 -7.36
C THR A 75 13.34 8.57 -6.62
N ASP A 76 13.18 8.32 -5.32
CA ASP A 76 14.17 7.68 -4.45
C ASP A 76 14.44 6.20 -4.82
N LEU A 77 13.59 5.56 -5.64
CA LEU A 77 13.84 4.19 -6.15
C LEU A 77 14.76 4.12 -7.36
N THR A 78 15.08 5.26 -7.97
CA THR A 78 16.07 5.30 -9.04
C THR A 78 17.48 5.34 -8.42
N LYS A 79 18.41 4.50 -8.93
CA LYS A 79 19.75 4.21 -8.34
C LYS A 79 20.66 5.42 -8.05
N ASN A 80 20.24 6.65 -8.32
CA ASN A 80 20.94 7.89 -8.01
C ASN A 80 19.98 8.84 -7.28
N GLY A 81 19.88 8.71 -5.97
CA GLY A 81 19.08 9.62 -5.14
C GLY A 81 19.35 11.09 -5.46
N ARG A 82 18.27 11.84 -5.70
CA ARG A 82 18.22 13.32 -5.73
C ARG A 82 19.16 14.01 -6.73
N LYS A 83 19.25 13.49 -7.95
CA LYS A 83 19.62 14.32 -9.10
C LYS A 83 18.39 15.11 -9.55
N THR A 84 18.61 16.34 -9.99
CA THR A 84 17.59 17.09 -10.73
C THR A 84 17.10 16.22 -11.89
N ILE A 85 15.79 15.96 -11.92
CA ILE A 85 15.16 15.15 -12.95
C ILE A 85 14.83 16.09 -14.10
N ASP A 86 15.44 15.86 -15.25
CA ASP A 86 15.07 16.54 -16.49
C ASP A 86 13.78 15.92 -17.03
N LEU A 87 12.67 16.61 -16.81
CA LEU A 87 11.32 16.17 -17.18
C LEU A 87 11.11 16.11 -18.70
N GLN A 88 11.96 16.77 -19.48
CA GLN A 88 11.85 16.78 -20.95
C GLN A 88 12.43 15.51 -21.58
N ASN A 89 13.42 14.91 -20.92
CA ASN A 89 14.12 13.71 -21.38
C ASN A 89 13.78 12.46 -20.55
N ALA A 90 12.98 12.59 -19.50
CA ALA A 90 12.56 11.50 -18.64
C ALA A 90 11.41 10.68 -19.25
N THR A 91 11.43 9.37 -19.03
CA THR A 91 10.29 8.51 -19.36
C THR A 91 9.26 8.61 -18.22
N LEU A 92 8.13 9.27 -18.49
CA LEU A 92 7.07 9.48 -17.49
C LEU A 92 5.91 8.49 -17.72
N GLN A 93 5.56 7.73 -16.67
CA GLN A 93 4.38 6.86 -16.67
C GLN A 93 3.27 7.52 -15.85
N TYR A 94 2.15 7.81 -16.50
CA TYR A 94 1.01 8.53 -15.91
C TYR A 94 -0.05 7.58 -15.38
N HIS A 95 -0.35 7.72 -14.09
CA HIS A 95 -1.41 7.01 -13.37
C HIS A 95 -2.51 8.00 -13.03
N ILE A 96 -3.61 7.98 -13.79
CA ILE A 96 -4.70 8.95 -13.67
C ILE A 96 -5.85 8.26 -12.95
N PHE A 97 -6.28 8.84 -11.83
CA PHE A 97 -7.31 8.25 -11.00
C PHE A 97 -8.21 9.31 -10.37
N GLN A 98 -9.35 8.86 -9.89
CA GLN A 98 -10.31 9.68 -9.15
C GLN A 98 -10.63 8.98 -7.84
N LEU A 99 -10.66 9.73 -6.75
CA LEU A 99 -10.97 9.18 -5.43
C LEU A 99 -12.46 8.93 -5.30
N GLN A 100 -12.84 7.76 -4.82
CA GLN A 100 -14.21 7.45 -4.44
C GLN A 100 -14.53 8.13 -3.10
N GLU A 101 -15.59 8.95 -3.09
CA GLU A 101 -16.08 9.70 -1.93
C GLU A 101 -16.94 8.81 -1.00
N GLU A 102 -17.60 7.80 -1.54
CA GLU A 102 -18.36 6.82 -0.75
C GLU A 102 -17.39 5.83 -0.10
N GLY A 103 -17.02 6.15 1.14
CA GLY A 103 -16.36 5.25 2.08
C GLY A 103 -17.38 4.38 2.81
N HIS A 104 -17.04 3.10 3.00
CA HIS A 104 -17.91 2.01 3.42
C HIS A 104 -19.17 1.85 2.57
N GLY A 105 -19.03 1.11 1.48
CA GLY A 105 -20.13 0.29 1.00
C GLY A 105 -20.40 -0.80 2.05
N VAL A 106 -21.15 -0.46 3.10
CA VAL A 106 -22.23 -1.38 3.45
C VAL A 106 -23.23 -1.21 2.32
N GLU A 107 -22.90 -1.72 1.13
CA GLU A 107 -23.99 -2.14 0.26
C GLU A 107 -24.84 -3.03 1.16
N GLU A 108 -26.13 -2.70 1.26
CA GLU A 108 -27.17 -3.53 1.83
C GLU A 108 -27.25 -4.84 1.03
N LEU A 109 -26.15 -5.60 0.99
CA LEU A 109 -26.06 -6.98 0.54
C LEU A 109 -26.63 -7.83 1.68
N GLU A 110 -27.93 -7.66 1.97
CA GLU A 110 -28.69 -8.29 3.05
C GLU A 110 -27.93 -8.29 4.40
N GLU A 111 -28.34 -7.41 5.33
CA GLU A 111 -27.71 -7.05 6.63
C GLU A 111 -27.06 -8.17 7.48
N GLU A 112 -27.25 -9.45 7.17
CA GLU A 112 -26.69 -10.59 7.91
C GLU A 112 -25.37 -11.16 7.34
N ASP A 113 -25.07 -11.01 6.04
CA ASP A 113 -24.08 -11.89 5.38
C ASP A 113 -22.62 -11.36 5.33
N LEU A 114 -22.39 -10.05 5.46
CA LEU A 114 -21.05 -9.43 5.51
C LEU A 114 -20.71 -8.76 6.85
N ALA A 115 -21.51 -8.99 7.90
CA ALA A 115 -21.39 -8.29 9.19
C ALA A 115 -20.03 -8.44 9.93
N ALA A 116 -19.08 -9.21 9.41
CA ALA A 116 -17.73 -9.39 9.95
C ALA A 116 -16.61 -8.89 9.01
N ALA A 117 -16.94 -8.33 7.84
CA ALA A 117 -15.98 -7.78 6.90
C ALA A 117 -16.35 -6.34 6.53
N SER A 118 -15.34 -5.51 6.33
CA SER A 118 -15.48 -4.15 5.79
C SER A 118 -15.07 -4.15 4.32
N HIS A 119 -15.74 -3.31 3.51
CA HIS A 119 -15.55 -3.29 2.07
C HIS A 119 -15.38 -1.85 1.56
N TRP A 120 -14.38 -1.63 0.71
CA TRP A 120 -14.08 -0.35 0.07
C TRP A 120 -13.80 -0.50 -1.41
N ILE A 121 -14.26 0.46 -2.20
CA ILE A 121 -13.85 0.65 -3.60
C ILE A 121 -12.58 1.49 -3.62
N LEU A 122 -11.59 1.09 -4.42
CA LEU A 122 -10.31 1.76 -4.58
C LEU A 122 -10.19 2.41 -5.97
N PRO A 123 -9.52 3.56 -6.09
CA PRO A 123 -8.87 4.32 -5.02
C PRO A 123 -9.87 5.06 -4.10
N SER A 124 -9.77 4.85 -2.79
CA SER A 124 -10.68 5.45 -1.80
C SER A 124 -10.13 6.76 -1.24
N LYS A 125 -11.00 7.74 -0.98
CA LYS A 125 -10.62 8.97 -0.28
C LYS A 125 -10.13 8.73 1.15
N GLU A 126 -10.63 7.70 1.82
CA GLU A 126 -10.22 7.37 3.19
C GLU A 126 -8.73 6.99 3.29
N PHE A 127 -8.17 6.46 2.20
CA PHE A 127 -6.77 6.02 2.15
C PHE A 127 -5.87 7.02 1.40
N ASP A 128 -6.40 8.18 0.99
CA ASP A 128 -5.63 9.24 0.33
C ASP A 128 -4.53 9.76 1.28
N GLY A 129 -3.29 9.81 0.79
CA GLY A 129 -2.11 10.19 1.59
C GLY A 129 -1.65 9.17 2.64
N LEU A 130 -2.35 8.06 2.85
CA LEU A 130 -1.98 7.05 3.85
C LEU A 130 -0.61 6.40 3.55
N TRP A 131 -0.27 6.24 2.27
CA TRP A 131 1.03 5.71 1.85
C TRP A 131 2.20 6.59 2.31
N ASP A 132 2.04 7.90 2.21
CA ASP A 132 3.09 8.88 2.50
C ASP A 132 3.20 9.19 3.99
N SER A 133 2.09 9.11 4.73
CA SER A 133 2.07 9.30 6.19
C SER A 133 2.77 8.18 6.97
N LEU A 134 2.86 6.98 6.38
CA LEU A 134 3.58 5.86 6.97
C LEU A 134 5.09 5.97 6.74
N VAL A 135 5.83 6.15 7.83
CA VAL A 135 7.28 6.27 7.83
C VAL A 135 7.92 4.99 8.37
N PHE A 136 8.80 4.39 7.56
CA PHE A 136 9.62 3.23 7.93
C PHE A 136 11.09 3.52 7.63
N ASP A 137 12.00 2.86 8.35
CA ASP A 137 13.45 3.09 8.23
C ASP A 137 14.06 2.43 6.99
N ASP A 138 13.55 1.26 6.65
CA ASP A 138 13.97 0.48 5.48
C ASP A 138 13.13 0.82 4.25
N ASP A 139 13.62 0.42 3.06
CA ASP A 139 12.88 0.44 1.79
C ASP A 139 11.70 -0.55 1.76
N ILE A 140 11.07 -0.83 2.90
CA ILE A 140 9.96 -1.78 3.07
C ILE A 140 8.83 -1.44 2.11
N LYS A 141 8.39 -0.18 2.08
CA LYS A 141 7.30 0.28 1.20
C LYS A 141 7.60 -0.07 -0.26
N SER A 142 8.80 0.27 -0.71
CA SER A 142 9.23 0.05 -2.08
C SER A 142 9.43 -1.42 -2.43
N LYS A 143 10.02 -2.21 -1.53
CA LYS A 143 10.16 -3.67 -1.69
C LYS A 143 8.79 -4.34 -1.80
N LEU A 144 7.86 -3.97 -0.94
CA LEU A 144 6.49 -4.49 -0.97
C LEU A 144 5.77 -4.10 -2.27
N LEU A 145 5.86 -2.83 -2.67
CA LEU A 145 5.22 -2.34 -3.90
C LEU A 145 5.78 -3.03 -5.15
N ASN A 146 7.11 -3.14 -5.26
CA ASN A 146 7.78 -3.81 -6.38
C ASN A 146 7.41 -5.28 -6.45
N TYR A 147 7.40 -5.97 -5.30
CA TYR A 147 7.00 -7.36 -5.23
C TYR A 147 5.55 -7.56 -5.64
N ALA A 148 4.63 -6.79 -5.06
CA ALA A 148 3.21 -6.90 -5.33
C ALA A 148 2.91 -6.62 -6.81
N THR A 149 3.52 -5.59 -7.38
CA THR A 149 3.42 -5.26 -8.81
C THR A 149 3.94 -6.40 -9.68
N THR A 150 5.10 -6.97 -9.34
CA THR A 150 5.69 -8.10 -10.08
C THR A 150 4.81 -9.35 -10.00
N THR A 151 4.24 -9.61 -8.83
CA THR A 151 3.33 -10.75 -8.59
C THR A 151 2.07 -10.64 -9.44
N LEU A 152 1.48 -9.45 -9.51
CA LEU A 152 0.31 -9.21 -10.35
C LEU A 152 0.66 -9.25 -11.84
N LEU A 153 1.86 -8.80 -12.23
CA LEU A 153 2.37 -8.96 -13.59
C LEU A 153 2.53 -10.45 -13.97
N PHE A 154 3.09 -11.28 -13.08
CA PHE A 154 3.22 -12.73 -13.31
C PHE A 154 1.84 -13.38 -13.48
N SER A 155 0.87 -12.95 -12.68
CA SER A 155 -0.52 -13.38 -12.77
C SER A 155 -1.14 -13.04 -14.12
N ASP A 156 -1.01 -11.79 -14.57
CA ASP A 156 -1.55 -11.31 -15.84
C ASP A 156 -0.89 -12.02 -17.03
N ARG A 157 0.41 -12.34 -16.93
CA ARG A 157 1.16 -13.10 -17.94
C ARG A 157 1.00 -14.61 -17.82
N LYS A 158 0.17 -15.10 -16.90
CA LYS A 158 -0.12 -16.53 -16.67
C LYS A 158 1.14 -17.38 -16.49
N VAL A 159 2.11 -16.87 -15.73
CA VAL A 159 3.33 -17.59 -15.38
C VAL A 159 2.95 -18.87 -14.62
N ASP A 160 3.47 -20.02 -15.08
CA ASP A 160 3.17 -21.32 -14.46
C ASP A 160 3.73 -21.38 -13.03
N ALA A 161 2.82 -21.42 -12.07
CA ALA A 161 3.13 -21.48 -10.64
C ALA A 161 3.86 -22.77 -10.24
N ASN A 162 3.81 -23.83 -11.05
CA ASN A 162 4.54 -25.07 -10.80
C ASN A 162 6.02 -24.96 -11.16
N VAL A 163 6.38 -24.01 -12.06
CA VAL A 163 7.76 -23.77 -12.47
C VAL A 163 8.38 -22.66 -11.62
N ILE A 164 7.65 -21.57 -11.42
CA ILE A 164 8.03 -20.45 -10.57
C ILE A 164 7.00 -20.38 -9.45
N SER A 165 7.39 -20.68 -8.22
CA SER A 165 6.45 -20.63 -7.09
C SER A 165 6.15 -19.19 -6.71
N TRP A 166 4.87 -18.80 -6.77
CA TRP A 166 4.34 -17.54 -6.25
C TRP A 166 2.85 -17.74 -5.89
N ASN A 167 2.43 -17.23 -4.73
CA ASN A 167 1.15 -17.50 -4.07
C ASN A 167 0.25 -16.26 -3.88
N LYS A 168 0.68 -15.06 -4.28
CA LYS A 168 -0.08 -13.79 -4.16
C LYS A 168 -0.44 -13.41 -2.72
N VAL A 169 0.27 -13.97 -1.74
CA VAL A 169 0.02 -13.73 -0.33
C VAL A 169 1.19 -12.93 0.27
N VAL A 170 0.84 -11.80 0.90
CA VAL A 170 1.76 -10.96 1.66
C VAL A 170 1.42 -11.09 3.15
N LEU A 171 2.41 -11.36 3.98
CA LEU A 171 2.30 -11.40 5.44
C LEU A 171 3.17 -10.31 6.05
N LEU A 172 2.53 -9.36 6.73
CA LEU A 172 3.19 -8.35 7.56
C LEU A 172 3.11 -8.78 9.02
N HIS A 173 4.23 -8.83 9.74
CA HIS A 173 4.22 -9.23 11.15
C HIS A 173 5.11 -8.37 12.02
N GLY A 174 4.78 -8.22 13.29
CA GLY A 174 5.53 -7.36 14.21
C GLY A 174 4.70 -6.84 15.37
N PRO A 175 5.26 -6.08 16.31
CA PRO A 175 4.53 -5.58 17.48
C PRO A 175 3.24 -4.83 17.13
N PRO A 176 2.22 -4.82 17.99
CA PRO A 176 1.00 -4.02 17.76
C PRO A 176 1.33 -2.52 17.67
N GLY A 177 0.53 -1.77 16.91
CA GLY A 177 0.70 -0.32 16.75
C GLY A 177 1.79 0.11 15.76
N THR A 178 2.46 -0.81 15.04
CA THR A 178 3.51 -0.49 14.06
C THR A 178 2.97 -0.17 12.64
N GLY A 179 1.66 0.01 12.48
CA GLY A 179 1.04 0.42 11.21
C GLY A 179 0.87 -0.68 10.15
N LYS A 180 0.89 -1.97 10.53
CA LYS A 180 0.74 -3.11 9.60
C LYS A 180 -0.56 -3.05 8.78
N THR A 181 -1.71 -2.93 9.45
CA THR A 181 -3.03 -2.84 8.79
C THR A 181 -3.11 -1.62 7.88
N SER A 182 -2.64 -0.46 8.36
CA SER A 182 -2.53 0.76 7.58
C SER A 182 -1.64 0.59 6.34
N LEU A 183 -0.52 -0.13 6.46
CA LEU A 183 0.39 -0.40 5.35
C LEU A 183 -0.27 -1.32 4.31
N CYS A 184 -1.07 -2.31 4.72
CA CYS A 184 -1.86 -3.12 3.78
C CYS A 184 -2.89 -2.27 3.02
N ARG A 185 -3.66 -1.42 3.72
CA ARG A 185 -4.62 -0.50 3.08
C ARG A 185 -3.93 0.47 2.12
N ALA A 186 -2.80 1.04 2.54
CA ALA A 186 -1.99 1.93 1.72
C ALA A 186 -1.40 1.23 0.49
N LEU A 187 -0.93 -0.02 0.63
CA LEU A 187 -0.41 -0.83 -0.47
C LEU A 187 -1.51 -1.13 -1.49
N ALA A 188 -2.70 -1.51 -1.02
CA ALA A 188 -3.87 -1.75 -1.88
C ALA A 188 -4.25 -0.48 -2.66
N GLN A 189 -4.34 0.67 -1.97
CA GLN A 189 -4.55 1.98 -2.59
C GLN A 189 -3.49 2.27 -3.66
N LYS A 190 -2.21 2.14 -3.31
CA LYS A 190 -1.09 2.44 -4.23
C LYS A 190 -1.13 1.54 -5.46
N LEU A 191 -1.38 0.24 -5.30
CA LEU A 191 -1.48 -0.70 -6.41
C LEU A 191 -2.69 -0.42 -7.32
N SER A 192 -3.84 -0.05 -6.76
CA SER A 192 -5.01 0.33 -7.55
C SER A 192 -4.74 1.55 -8.44
N ILE A 193 -3.93 2.50 -7.97
CA ILE A 193 -3.49 3.66 -8.75
C ILE A 193 -2.47 3.21 -9.82
N ARG A 194 -1.47 2.41 -9.44
CA ARG A 194 -0.37 1.99 -10.34
C ARG A 194 -0.81 1.08 -11.48
N LEU A 195 -1.89 0.35 -11.29
CA LEU A 195 -2.43 -0.58 -12.28
C LEU A 195 -3.73 -0.06 -12.89
N SER A 196 -3.97 1.26 -12.83
CA SER A 196 -5.14 1.92 -13.43
C SER A 196 -5.22 1.80 -14.96
N ASP A 197 -4.13 1.41 -15.62
CA ASP A 197 -4.10 1.06 -17.03
C ASP A 197 -4.60 -0.37 -17.31
N ARG A 198 -4.52 -1.27 -16.32
CA ARG A 198 -4.95 -2.66 -16.41
C ARG A 198 -6.30 -2.94 -15.77
N TYR A 199 -6.60 -2.28 -14.65
CA TYR A 199 -7.83 -2.43 -13.89
C TYR A 199 -8.54 -1.09 -13.81
N SER A 200 -9.84 -1.09 -14.04
CA SER A 200 -10.67 0.12 -14.03
C SER A 200 -10.85 0.67 -12.61
N TYR A 201 -10.84 -0.23 -11.61
CA TYR A 201 -10.96 0.10 -10.19
C TYR A 201 -10.43 -1.06 -9.34
N GLY A 202 -10.33 -0.87 -8.02
CA GLY A 202 -10.00 -1.91 -7.07
C GLY A 202 -11.09 -2.14 -6.02
N GLN A 203 -11.02 -3.27 -5.33
CA GLN A 203 -11.88 -3.61 -4.21
C GLN A 203 -11.02 -4.07 -3.04
N LEU A 204 -11.26 -3.56 -1.83
CA LEU A 204 -10.62 -4.03 -0.60
C LEU A 204 -11.67 -4.63 0.31
N ILE A 205 -11.50 -5.91 0.64
CA ILE A 205 -12.28 -6.62 1.64
C ILE A 205 -11.38 -6.84 2.85
N GLU A 206 -11.71 -6.22 3.97
CA GLU A 206 -10.99 -6.40 5.23
C GLU A 206 -11.79 -7.27 6.19
N ILE A 207 -11.16 -8.35 6.62
CA ILE A 207 -11.72 -9.36 7.49
C ILE A 207 -10.96 -9.28 8.81
N ASN A 208 -11.61 -8.78 9.86
CA ASN A 208 -11.03 -8.77 11.20
C ASN A 208 -11.24 -10.13 11.87
N SER A 209 -10.15 -10.85 12.11
CA SER A 209 -10.18 -12.21 12.63
C SER A 209 -10.77 -12.34 14.05
N HIS A 210 -10.59 -11.35 14.94
CA HIS A 210 -11.23 -11.35 16.26
C HIS A 210 -12.77 -11.25 16.17
N SER A 211 -13.25 -10.43 15.24
CA SER A 211 -14.69 -10.26 14.98
C SER A 211 -15.30 -11.51 14.35
N LEU A 212 -14.55 -12.20 13.48
CA LEU A 212 -14.97 -13.48 12.90
C LEU A 212 -15.27 -14.53 13.97
N PHE A 213 -14.39 -14.72 14.95
CA PHE A 213 -14.59 -15.76 15.96
C PHE A 213 -15.66 -15.42 16.97
N SER A 214 -15.70 -14.18 17.46
CA SER A 214 -16.67 -13.77 18.49
C SER A 214 -18.12 -13.86 18.00
N LYS A 215 -18.39 -13.45 16.74
CA LYS A 215 -19.73 -13.48 16.16
C LYS A 215 -20.13 -14.86 15.65
N TRP A 216 -19.18 -15.64 15.13
CA TRP A 216 -19.54 -16.84 14.38
C TRP A 216 -19.46 -18.12 15.21
N PHE A 217 -18.95 -18.10 16.44
CA PHE A 217 -18.86 -19.29 17.32
C PHE A 217 -20.18 -20.06 17.51
N SER A 218 -21.35 -19.43 17.28
CA SER A 218 -22.67 -20.09 17.37
C SER A 218 -23.19 -20.73 16.08
N GLU A 219 -22.67 -20.38 14.88
CA GLU A 219 -23.23 -20.79 13.57
C GLU A 219 -22.18 -21.24 12.51
N SER A 220 -20.90 -21.34 12.88
CA SER A 220 -19.76 -21.05 11.98
C SER A 220 -19.26 -22.14 11.04
N GLY A 221 -19.60 -21.94 9.78
CA GLY A 221 -18.93 -22.48 8.60
C GLY A 221 -19.64 -21.98 7.35
N LYS A 222 -20.98 -21.93 7.42
CA LYS A 222 -21.84 -21.36 6.38
C LYS A 222 -21.55 -19.87 6.13
N LEU A 223 -21.37 -19.07 7.19
CA LEU A 223 -21.05 -17.64 7.05
C LEU A 223 -19.69 -17.40 6.37
N VAL A 224 -18.67 -18.20 6.70
CA VAL A 224 -17.38 -18.16 5.97
C VAL A 224 -17.62 -18.45 4.49
N MET A 225 -18.36 -19.51 4.16
CA MET A 225 -18.66 -19.86 2.77
C MET A 225 -19.43 -18.76 2.04
N LYS A 226 -20.44 -18.15 2.67
CA LYS A 226 -21.21 -17.03 2.09
C LYS A 226 -20.34 -15.80 1.85
N MET A 227 -19.49 -15.43 2.80
CA MET A 227 -18.55 -14.32 2.65
C MET A 227 -17.60 -14.56 1.46
N PHE A 228 -17.02 -15.75 1.34
CA PHE A 228 -16.15 -16.07 0.22
C PHE A 228 -16.90 -16.23 -1.11
N GLN A 229 -18.17 -16.62 -1.09
CA GLN A 229 -19.01 -16.59 -2.28
C GLN A 229 -19.12 -15.16 -2.84
N LYS A 230 -19.35 -14.15 -1.98
CA LYS A 230 -19.33 -12.74 -2.39
C LYS A 230 -17.96 -12.31 -2.91
N ILE A 231 -16.87 -12.75 -2.28
CA ILE A 231 -15.50 -12.48 -2.78
C ILE A 231 -15.31 -13.11 -4.17
N HIS A 232 -15.83 -14.31 -4.42
CA HIS A 232 -15.82 -14.94 -5.74
C HIS A 232 -16.61 -14.13 -6.78
N GLU A 233 -17.78 -13.62 -6.42
CA GLU A 233 -18.58 -12.74 -7.28
C GLU A 233 -17.80 -11.45 -7.65
N LEU A 234 -17.10 -10.85 -6.69
CA LEU A 234 -16.21 -9.70 -6.96
C LEU A 234 -15.03 -10.06 -7.86
N LEU A 235 -14.47 -11.27 -7.72
CA LEU A 235 -13.36 -11.75 -8.55
C LEU A 235 -13.78 -12.10 -9.99
N ASP A 236 -15.06 -12.33 -10.24
CA ASP A 236 -15.57 -12.60 -11.59
C ASP A 236 -15.49 -11.37 -12.49
N ASP A 237 -15.52 -10.16 -11.92
CA ASP A 237 -15.18 -8.93 -12.63
C ASP A 237 -13.65 -8.84 -12.87
N LYS A 238 -13.24 -8.99 -14.13
CA LYS A 238 -11.83 -8.95 -14.56
C LYS A 238 -11.26 -7.55 -14.76
N ASP A 239 -12.12 -6.54 -14.72
CA ASP A 239 -11.73 -5.12 -14.72
C ASP A 239 -11.44 -4.62 -13.30
N ALA A 240 -11.78 -5.39 -12.26
CA ALA A 240 -11.51 -5.07 -10.87
C ALA A 240 -10.26 -5.79 -10.33
N LEU A 241 -9.42 -5.08 -9.57
CA LEU A 241 -8.35 -5.68 -8.75
C LEU A 241 -8.83 -5.89 -7.31
N VAL A 242 -8.88 -7.13 -6.84
CA VAL A 242 -9.44 -7.48 -5.54
C VAL A 242 -8.34 -7.74 -4.51
N PHE A 243 -8.40 -7.01 -3.40
CA PHE A 243 -7.55 -7.18 -2.22
C PHE A 243 -8.35 -7.81 -1.10
N VAL A 244 -7.86 -8.94 -0.57
CA VAL A 244 -8.45 -9.58 0.62
C VAL A 244 -7.47 -9.42 1.77
N LEU A 245 -7.78 -8.52 2.70
CA LEU A 245 -7.00 -8.28 3.91
C LEU A 245 -7.56 -9.10 5.07
N ILE A 246 -6.74 -9.98 5.65
CA ILE A 246 -7.07 -10.67 6.90
C ILE A 246 -6.19 -10.11 8.01
N ASP A 247 -6.82 -9.37 8.92
CA ASP A 247 -6.13 -8.70 10.02
C ASP A 247 -6.03 -9.61 11.25
N GLU A 248 -4.90 -9.55 11.95
CA GLU A 248 -4.66 -10.23 13.24
C GLU A 248 -4.72 -11.77 13.16
N VAL A 249 -4.09 -12.38 12.15
CA VAL A 249 -4.16 -13.84 11.90
C VAL A 249 -3.67 -14.71 13.07
N GLU A 250 -2.98 -14.14 14.06
CA GLU A 250 -2.64 -14.82 15.32
C GLU A 250 -3.87 -15.31 16.08
N SER A 251 -5.02 -14.65 15.98
CA SER A 251 -6.24 -15.07 16.66
C SER A 251 -6.74 -16.41 16.10
N LEU A 252 -6.61 -16.61 14.78
CA LEU A 252 -6.90 -17.87 14.09
C LEU A 252 -5.98 -18.99 14.57
N THR A 253 -4.70 -18.65 14.78
CA THR A 253 -3.69 -19.57 15.29
C THR A 253 -4.00 -20.02 16.71
N ALA A 254 -4.35 -19.06 17.57
CA ALA A 254 -4.66 -19.30 18.97
C ALA A 254 -5.90 -20.19 19.12
N ALA A 255 -6.99 -19.88 18.41
CA ALA A 255 -8.21 -20.69 18.39
C ALA A 255 -7.94 -22.13 17.96
N ARG A 256 -7.10 -22.32 16.92
CA ARG A 256 -6.70 -23.66 16.45
C ARG A 256 -5.91 -24.43 17.52
N LYS A 257 -4.95 -23.78 18.19
CA LYS A 257 -4.15 -24.40 19.26
C LYS A 257 -5.01 -24.77 20.48
N SER A 258 -5.88 -23.86 20.93
CA SER A 258 -6.80 -24.07 22.06
C SER A 258 -7.75 -25.25 21.82
N ALA A 259 -8.30 -25.36 20.62
CA ALA A 259 -9.16 -26.49 20.27
C ALA A 259 -8.38 -27.81 20.17
N MET A 260 -7.11 -27.81 19.72
CA MET A 260 -6.25 -29.00 19.72
C MET A 260 -5.87 -29.47 21.13
N SER A 261 -5.76 -28.55 22.10
CA SER A 261 -5.55 -28.88 23.52
C SER A 261 -6.83 -29.29 24.26
N GLY A 262 -7.98 -29.32 23.58
CA GLY A 262 -9.27 -29.70 24.17
C GLY A 262 -9.87 -28.65 25.11
N SER A 263 -9.34 -27.42 25.13
CA SER A 263 -9.85 -26.32 25.94
C SER A 263 -10.96 -25.51 25.27
N GLU A 264 -11.12 -25.67 23.95
CA GLU A 264 -12.20 -25.07 23.16
C GLU A 264 -12.88 -26.13 22.25
N PRO A 265 -14.12 -25.89 21.80
CA PRO A 265 -14.83 -26.77 20.88
C PRO A 265 -14.08 -26.96 19.55
N SER A 266 -14.20 -28.16 18.97
CA SER A 266 -13.62 -28.51 17.65
C SER A 266 -14.11 -27.64 16.49
N ASP A 267 -15.16 -26.85 16.69
CA ASP A 267 -15.76 -25.99 15.66
C ASP A 267 -14.81 -24.87 15.24
N ALA A 268 -14.03 -24.31 16.16
CA ALA A 268 -13.01 -23.30 15.83
C ALA A 268 -11.99 -23.81 14.80
N ILE A 269 -11.55 -25.07 14.90
CA ILE A 269 -10.64 -25.68 13.93
C ILE A 269 -11.31 -25.81 12.57
N ARG A 270 -12.60 -26.18 12.52
CA ARG A 270 -13.36 -26.32 11.28
C ARG A 270 -13.45 -24.99 10.54
N VAL A 271 -13.70 -23.89 11.27
CA VAL A 271 -13.76 -22.53 10.73
C VAL A 271 -12.43 -22.12 10.13
N VAL A 272 -11.33 -22.30 10.87
CA VAL A 272 -9.98 -21.96 10.41
C VAL A 272 -9.63 -22.75 9.15
N ASN A 273 -9.91 -24.06 9.12
CA ASN A 273 -9.65 -24.89 7.94
C ASN A 273 -10.52 -24.49 6.75
N ALA A 274 -11.79 -24.12 6.97
CA ALA A 274 -12.66 -23.62 5.92
C ALA A 274 -12.12 -22.31 5.34
N LEU A 275 -11.71 -21.36 6.19
CA LEU A 275 -11.08 -20.10 5.79
C LEU A 275 -9.82 -20.34 4.96
N LEU A 276 -8.89 -21.17 5.43
CA LEU A 276 -7.65 -21.49 4.72
C LEU A 276 -7.93 -22.15 3.35
N THR A 277 -8.93 -23.04 3.29
CA THR A 277 -9.35 -23.68 2.04
C THR A 277 -9.90 -22.65 1.06
N GLN A 278 -10.70 -21.69 1.52
CA GLN A 278 -11.23 -20.63 0.68
C GLN A 278 -10.12 -19.68 0.18
N LEU A 279 -9.14 -19.33 1.02
CA LEU A 279 -7.95 -18.57 0.59
C LEU A 279 -7.17 -19.29 -0.52
N ASP A 280 -7.02 -20.61 -0.39
CA ASP A 280 -6.37 -21.44 -1.42
C ASP A 280 -7.16 -21.53 -2.73
N GLN A 281 -8.47 -21.28 -2.70
CA GLN A 281 -9.33 -21.20 -3.88
C GLN A 281 -9.22 -19.82 -4.55
N ILE A 282 -9.42 -18.73 -3.78
CA ILE A 282 -9.41 -17.38 -4.35
C ILE A 282 -8.05 -17.00 -4.92
N LYS A 283 -6.92 -17.45 -4.33
CA LYS A 283 -5.56 -17.14 -4.82
C LYS A 283 -5.31 -17.56 -6.29
N ARG A 284 -6.13 -18.46 -6.83
CA ARG A 284 -6.05 -18.89 -8.22
C ARG A 284 -6.54 -17.83 -9.21
N ALA A 285 -7.39 -16.90 -8.78
CA ALA A 285 -7.91 -15.82 -9.62
C ALA A 285 -6.79 -14.86 -10.05
N GLU A 286 -6.79 -14.43 -11.31
CA GLU A 286 -5.70 -13.61 -11.88
C GLU A 286 -5.60 -12.21 -11.24
N ASN A 287 -6.73 -11.69 -10.77
CA ASN A 287 -6.94 -10.34 -10.28
C ASN A 287 -7.09 -10.24 -8.75
N VAL A 288 -6.42 -11.12 -8.00
CA VAL A 288 -6.47 -11.12 -6.52
C VAL A 288 -5.10 -10.87 -5.90
N MET A 289 -5.09 -10.20 -4.74
CA MET A 289 -3.96 -10.17 -3.82
C MET A 289 -4.44 -10.37 -2.39
N ILE A 290 -3.82 -11.29 -1.66
CA ILE A 290 -4.15 -11.58 -0.27
C ILE A 290 -3.13 -10.87 0.62
N LEU A 291 -3.62 -10.05 1.54
CA LEU A 291 -2.83 -9.32 2.52
C LEU A 291 -3.15 -9.87 3.89
N THR A 292 -2.13 -10.11 4.71
CA THR A 292 -2.33 -10.65 6.06
C THR A 292 -1.44 -9.91 7.05
N THR A 293 -1.94 -9.69 8.26
CA THR A 293 -1.17 -9.07 9.34
C THR A 293 -1.08 -9.99 10.56
N SER A 294 0.01 -9.89 11.31
CA SER A 294 0.08 -10.50 12.63
C SER A 294 0.82 -9.65 13.67
N ASN A 295 0.30 -9.59 14.90
CA ASN A 295 0.98 -8.91 16.01
C ASN A 295 2.06 -9.77 16.68
N LEU A 296 2.21 -11.04 16.29
CA LEU A 296 3.22 -11.93 16.85
C LEU A 296 4.58 -11.75 16.16
N THR A 297 5.61 -11.48 16.96
CA THR A 297 7.00 -11.38 16.50
C THR A 297 7.71 -12.73 16.38
N GLY A 298 7.11 -13.80 16.91
CA GLY A 298 7.65 -15.16 16.93
C GLY A 298 6.74 -16.19 16.25
N ALA A 299 5.90 -16.87 17.05
CA ALA A 299 5.14 -18.03 16.60
C ALA A 299 3.87 -17.69 15.80
N ILE A 300 4.04 -17.32 14.53
CA ILE A 300 2.95 -17.22 13.55
C ILE A 300 2.52 -18.63 13.12
N ASP A 301 1.25 -18.88 12.78
CA ASP A 301 0.82 -20.18 12.24
C ASP A 301 1.60 -20.53 10.97
N LEU A 302 2.17 -21.74 10.95
CA LEU A 302 2.78 -22.34 9.77
C LEU A 302 1.84 -22.29 8.56
N ALA A 303 0.52 -22.42 8.75
CA ALA A 303 -0.45 -22.37 7.66
C ALA A 303 -0.42 -21.04 6.88
N PHE A 304 -0.24 -19.90 7.55
CA PHE A 304 -0.14 -18.60 6.87
C PHE A 304 1.28 -18.36 6.36
N VAL A 305 2.28 -18.75 7.14
CA VAL A 305 3.69 -18.62 6.79
C VAL A 305 4.03 -19.43 5.53
N ASP A 306 3.53 -20.65 5.39
CA ASP A 306 3.85 -21.50 4.23
C ASP A 306 3.15 -21.03 2.94
N ARG A 307 2.06 -20.25 3.08
CA ARG A 307 1.32 -19.66 1.95
C ARG A 307 1.85 -18.29 1.54
N ALA A 308 2.54 -17.59 2.43
CA ALA A 308 3.06 -16.25 2.18
C ALA A 308 4.37 -16.29 1.39
N ASP A 309 4.38 -15.64 0.24
CA ASP A 309 5.61 -15.45 -0.54
C ASP A 309 6.49 -14.37 0.10
N ILE A 310 5.85 -13.31 0.60
CA ILE A 310 6.51 -12.26 1.38
C ILE A 310 6.14 -12.38 2.83
N LYS A 311 7.17 -12.39 3.66
CA LYS A 311 7.10 -12.28 5.11
C LYS A 311 7.92 -11.05 5.48
N GLN A 312 7.23 -9.96 5.77
CA GLN A 312 7.87 -8.70 6.10
C GLN A 312 7.67 -8.40 7.57
N TYR A 313 8.78 -8.34 8.30
CA TYR A 313 8.78 -7.87 9.68
C TYR A 313 8.66 -6.34 9.70
N ILE A 314 7.73 -5.82 10.51
CA ILE A 314 7.51 -4.40 10.75
C ILE A 314 7.82 -4.13 12.23
N GLY A 315 9.03 -3.64 12.49
CA GLY A 315 9.51 -3.32 13.83
C GLY A 315 8.99 -1.98 14.37
N LEU A 316 9.44 -1.64 15.58
CA LEU A 316 9.28 -0.28 16.10
C LEU A 316 10.10 0.70 15.25
N PRO A 317 9.63 1.94 15.07
CA PRO A 317 10.35 2.94 14.29
C PRO A 317 11.68 3.30 14.98
N SER A 318 12.74 3.48 14.19
CA SER A 318 14.00 4.02 14.69
C SER A 318 13.86 5.50 15.06
N PRO A 319 14.85 6.08 15.78
CA PRO A 319 14.87 7.51 16.04
C PRO A 319 14.74 8.38 14.78
N ALA A 320 15.26 7.92 13.63
CA ALA A 320 15.13 8.64 12.36
C ALA A 320 13.68 8.65 11.84
N ALA A 321 12.98 7.52 11.92
CA ALA A 321 11.56 7.46 11.60
C ALA A 321 10.71 8.26 12.59
N ILE A 322 10.98 8.16 13.90
CA ILE A 322 10.29 8.93 14.95
C ILE A 322 10.45 10.43 14.70
N PHE A 323 11.67 10.89 14.40
CA PHE A 323 11.94 12.29 14.05
C PHE A 323 11.10 12.73 12.86
N LYS A 324 11.07 11.95 11.78
CA LYS A 324 10.27 12.26 10.57
C LYS A 324 8.77 12.33 10.88
N ILE A 325 8.26 11.41 11.71
CA ILE A 325 6.87 11.42 12.15
C ILE A 325 6.59 12.72 12.90
N PHE A 326 7.36 13.06 13.94
CA PHE A 326 7.14 14.30 14.68
C PHE A 326 7.29 15.55 13.81
N TYR A 327 8.31 15.58 12.94
CA TYR A 327 8.51 16.66 11.97
C TYR A 327 7.26 16.88 11.12
N SER A 328 6.69 15.81 10.56
CA SER A 328 5.47 15.87 9.74
C SER A 328 4.27 16.40 10.54
N CYS A 329 4.09 15.95 11.78
CA CYS A 329 3.01 16.43 12.65
C CYS A 329 3.15 17.92 12.98
N ILE A 330 4.37 18.37 13.30
CA ILE A 330 4.61 19.78 13.63
C ILE A 330 4.41 20.66 12.38
N GLN A 331 4.87 20.22 11.21
CA GLN A 331 4.61 20.93 9.96
C GLN A 331 3.11 21.07 9.67
N GLU A 332 2.33 20.01 9.91
CA GLU A 332 0.88 20.07 9.77
C GLU A 332 0.26 21.08 10.75
N LEU A 333 0.66 21.07 12.02
CA LEU A 333 0.19 22.03 13.02
C LEU A 333 0.57 23.48 12.70
N ILE A 334 1.73 23.71 12.09
CA ILE A 334 2.15 25.02 11.56
C ILE A 334 1.25 25.41 10.37
N ARG A 335 1.03 24.49 9.42
CA ARG A 335 0.21 24.72 8.23
C ARG A 335 -1.21 25.15 8.57
N VAL A 336 -1.82 24.54 9.59
CA VAL A 336 -3.18 24.91 10.06
C VAL A 336 -3.18 26.11 11.02
N GLY A 337 -2.01 26.67 11.36
CA GLY A 337 -1.89 27.87 12.18
C GLY A 337 -2.07 27.65 13.69
N ILE A 338 -2.01 26.40 14.18
CA ILE A 338 -2.05 26.10 15.62
C ILE A 338 -0.73 26.51 16.30
N ILE A 339 0.40 26.29 15.63
CA ILE A 339 1.72 26.69 16.12
C ILE A 339 2.08 28.05 15.51
N SER A 340 2.21 29.06 16.36
CA SER A 340 2.62 30.42 16.01
C SER A 340 3.42 31.05 17.16
N PRO A 341 4.50 31.82 16.90
CA PRO A 341 5.05 32.16 15.58
C PRO A 341 5.71 30.95 14.90
N VAL A 342 5.74 30.97 13.56
CA VAL A 342 6.37 29.90 12.77
C VAL A 342 7.88 29.96 12.97
N HIS A 343 8.41 28.99 13.70
CA HIS A 343 9.85 28.76 13.79
C HIS A 343 10.30 27.80 12.69
N GLN A 344 11.49 28.04 12.13
CA GLN A 344 12.03 27.18 11.07
C GLN A 344 12.42 25.82 11.65
N LEU A 345 11.92 24.76 11.02
CA LEU A 345 12.34 23.38 11.27
C LEU A 345 13.02 22.82 10.03
N VAL A 346 14.22 22.31 10.25
CA VAL A 346 15.08 21.65 9.27
C VAL A 346 14.86 20.14 9.33
N ASP A 347 14.84 19.46 8.18
CA ASP A 347 14.68 18.01 8.09
C ASP A 347 15.96 17.27 8.52
N LEU A 348 15.84 15.96 8.81
CA LEU A 348 16.95 15.18 9.38
C LEU A 348 18.18 15.17 8.47
N LYS A 349 17.99 15.06 7.15
CA LYS A 349 19.10 15.03 6.19
C LYS A 349 19.85 16.36 6.15
N SER A 350 19.14 17.49 6.21
CA SER A 350 19.79 18.79 6.29
C SER A 350 20.53 18.97 7.62
N LEU A 351 20.00 18.44 8.73
CA LEU A 351 20.74 18.39 10.01
C LEU A 351 22.04 17.58 9.89
N GLU A 352 22.01 16.42 9.22
CA GLU A 352 23.20 15.60 8.96
C GLU A 352 24.24 16.34 8.13
N VAL A 353 23.81 17.03 7.05
CA VAL A 353 24.69 17.87 6.20
C VAL A 353 25.30 19.02 7.00
N MET A 354 24.51 19.64 7.88
CA MET A 354 24.97 20.68 8.81
C MET A 354 25.74 20.12 10.01
N LYS A 355 25.98 18.80 10.06
CA LYS A 355 26.70 18.09 11.12
C LYS A 355 26.16 18.38 12.53
N PHE A 356 24.84 18.60 12.64
CA PHE A 356 24.17 18.92 13.91
C PHE A 356 24.77 20.13 14.64
N ILE A 357 25.32 21.10 13.91
CA ILE A 357 25.81 22.35 14.50
C ILE A 357 24.62 23.17 14.98
N GLU A 358 24.57 23.51 16.27
CA GLU A 358 23.52 24.34 16.86
C GLU A 358 23.66 25.80 16.43
N ASN A 359 22.59 26.34 15.86
CA ASN A 359 22.38 27.75 15.55
C ASN A 359 20.88 28.06 15.60
N ASP A 360 20.49 29.32 15.38
CA ASP A 360 19.09 29.74 15.47
C ASP A 360 18.14 28.98 14.52
N ALA A 361 18.65 28.47 13.39
CA ALA A 361 17.86 27.70 12.42
C ALA A 361 17.79 26.19 12.72
N THR A 362 18.80 25.62 13.39
CA THR A 362 18.89 24.16 13.64
C THR A 362 18.47 23.76 15.05
N LYS A 363 18.50 24.69 16.01
CA LYS A 363 18.28 24.42 17.44
C LYS A 363 17.01 23.61 17.74
N LEU A 364 15.88 24.00 17.16
CA LEU A 364 14.61 23.31 17.39
C LEU A 364 14.59 21.90 16.78
N SER A 365 15.17 21.74 15.60
CA SER A 365 15.29 20.42 14.97
C SER A 365 16.27 19.51 15.74
N ILE A 366 17.34 20.05 16.32
CA ILE A 366 18.25 19.28 17.18
C ILE A 366 17.51 18.82 18.44
N ASN A 367 16.76 19.71 19.10
CA ASN A 367 15.93 19.31 20.26
C ASN A 367 14.90 18.23 19.89
N LEU A 368 14.28 18.35 18.72
CA LEU A 368 13.35 17.35 18.23
C LEU A 368 14.04 16.00 17.99
N TRP A 369 15.26 16.01 17.48
CA TRP A 369 16.10 14.83 17.33
C TRP A 369 16.46 14.18 18.66
N GLU A 370 16.74 14.98 19.70
CA GLU A 370 16.99 14.46 21.05
C GLU A 370 15.75 13.79 21.66
N ILE A 371 14.55 14.32 21.42
CA ILE A 371 13.29 13.71 21.86
C ILE A 371 13.01 12.39 21.12
N ALA A 372 13.44 12.29 19.86
CA ALA A 372 13.24 11.09 19.04
C ALA A 372 14.19 9.93 19.38
N ARG A 373 15.29 10.19 20.09
CA ARG A 373 16.27 9.19 20.54
C ARG A 373 15.88 8.57 21.87
#